data_AF-A0A7X7KFQ3-F1
#
_entry.id   AF-A0A7X7KFQ3-F1
#
_cell.length_a   1.000
_cell.length_b   1.000
_cell.length_c   1.000
_cell.angle_alpha   90.00
_cell.angle_beta   90.00
_cell.angle_gamma   90.00
#
_symmetry.space_group_name_H-M   'P 1'
#
loop_
_entity.id
_entity.type
_entity.pdbx_description
1 polymer ?
#
loop_
_entity_poly.entity_id
_entity_poly.type
_entity_poly.pdbx_seq_one_letter_code
_entity_poly.pdbx_strand_id
1 'polypeptide(L)'
;MVDAKELCSEWQSLLEHFRPVFTLGGWTRFAQWITGTVLCSEEHTITQILTGLGLEDQWRNVEHFAEYGSWDREAIERQLMRLVEQEHPTRWGRYHAVAIDDTKEHRTSADVWGTCTFHESGARSPNRATTVRAHNWVVMGDLAPGKPWTYMPTASPQNHAQWDVPWQRGRAYIYGKIRTFRYKCLRCCWAVGGPEQIMFAFVFEVPGYDKLWATITSASDLSASQTLSANAGRFRQEDGFRDHKQRLGMEECRAWTKEPVLRTFQVQMTALTLLRLMQFRLSRQFGEAWCPTPPWNLRKRHVSILDLRRLFWKHRSRFSQVMSAVDNLKKPPQTQYHSGQPTSRAA
;
A
#
# COMPACT_ATOMS: atom_id res chain seq x y z
N MET A 1 -25.60 2.61 7.33
CA MET A 1 -24.37 3.15 7.92
C MET A 1 -23.59 1.95 8.45
N VAL A 2 -22.29 1.82 8.19
CA VAL A 2 -21.52 0.63 8.64
C VAL A 2 -21.56 0.55 10.16
N ASP A 3 -21.82 -0.65 10.70
CA ASP A 3 -21.79 -0.88 12.13
C ASP A 3 -20.34 -0.98 12.67
N ALA A 4 -20.13 -0.54 13.91
CA ALA A 4 -18.82 -0.51 14.53
C ALA A 4 -18.27 -1.90 14.85
N LYS A 5 -19.12 -2.85 15.24
CA LYS A 5 -18.73 -4.24 15.54
C LYS A 5 -18.41 -4.98 14.25
N GLU A 6 -19.21 -4.80 13.22
CA GLU A 6 -18.99 -5.36 11.88
C GLU A 6 -17.68 -4.85 11.26
N LEU A 7 -17.45 -3.54 11.23
CA LEU A 7 -16.20 -2.94 10.71
C LEU A 7 -14.95 -3.50 11.42
N CYS A 8 -15.02 -3.66 12.75
CA CYS A 8 -13.92 -4.24 13.52
C CYS A 8 -13.75 -5.74 13.23
N SER A 9 -14.83 -6.50 13.07
CA SER A 9 -14.81 -7.92 12.75
C SER A 9 -14.15 -8.19 11.39
N GLU A 10 -14.49 -7.40 10.37
CA GLU A 10 -13.88 -7.49 9.05
C GLU A 10 -12.40 -7.11 9.07
N TRP A 11 -12.02 -6.07 9.82
CA TRP A 11 -10.62 -5.70 10.00
C TRP A 11 -9.82 -6.79 10.74
N GLN A 12 -10.38 -7.38 11.79
CA GLN A 12 -9.78 -8.51 12.50
C GLN A 12 -9.65 -9.74 11.61
N SER A 13 -10.62 -10.02 10.74
CA SER A 13 -10.57 -11.10 9.76
C SER A 13 -9.39 -10.94 8.80
N LEU A 14 -9.19 -9.75 8.23
CA LEU A 14 -8.03 -9.46 7.38
C LEU A 14 -6.70 -9.62 8.15
N LEU A 15 -6.65 -9.10 9.37
CA LEU A 15 -5.50 -9.21 10.26
C LEU A 15 -5.14 -10.68 10.56
N GLU A 16 -6.10 -11.52 10.94
CA GLU A 16 -5.86 -12.89 11.41
C GLU A 16 -5.10 -13.78 10.39
N HIS A 17 -5.13 -13.43 9.10
CA HIS A 17 -4.33 -14.08 8.06
C HIS A 17 -2.82 -14.06 8.32
N PHE A 18 -2.32 -13.10 9.11
CA PHE A 18 -0.91 -12.97 9.47
C PHE A 18 -0.56 -13.68 10.79
N ARG A 19 -1.53 -14.15 11.57
CA ARG A 19 -1.27 -14.86 12.83
C ARG A 19 -0.32 -16.07 12.68
N PRO A 20 -0.38 -16.89 11.59
CA PRO A 20 0.52 -18.04 11.43
C PRO A 20 2.00 -17.67 11.22
N VAL A 21 2.32 -16.44 10.83
CA VAL A 21 3.72 -16.00 10.59
C VAL A 21 4.35 -15.31 11.80
N PHE A 22 3.66 -15.29 12.95
CA PHE A 22 4.15 -14.70 14.20
C PHE A 22 3.97 -15.65 15.39
N THR A 23 4.77 -15.43 16.45
CA THR A 23 4.43 -15.95 17.78
C THR A 23 3.17 -15.25 18.29
N LEU A 24 2.44 -15.83 19.26
CA LEU A 24 1.31 -15.14 19.92
C LEU A 24 1.73 -13.77 20.50
N GLY A 25 2.98 -13.68 20.97
CA GLY A 25 3.63 -12.43 21.37
C GLY A 25 3.70 -11.40 20.26
N GLY A 26 4.30 -11.76 19.12
CA GLY A 26 4.44 -10.88 17.96
C GLY A 26 3.10 -10.54 17.30
N TRP A 27 2.18 -11.50 17.23
CA TRP A 27 0.88 -11.35 16.57
C TRP A 27 0.09 -10.16 17.10
N THR A 28 -0.13 -10.11 18.42
CA THR A 28 -0.83 -8.98 19.05
C THR A 28 -0.13 -7.64 18.82
N ARG A 29 1.22 -7.61 18.86
CA ARG A 29 1.99 -6.36 18.71
C ARG A 29 1.92 -5.86 17.25
N PHE A 30 1.96 -6.78 16.28
CA PHE A 30 1.72 -6.48 14.88
C PHE A 30 0.29 -5.94 14.66
N ALA A 31 -0.73 -6.63 15.17
CA ALA A 31 -2.12 -6.20 15.05
C ALA A 31 -2.38 -4.81 15.67
N GLN A 32 -1.79 -4.55 16.86
CA GLN A 32 -1.80 -3.23 17.51
C GLN A 32 -1.12 -2.17 16.64
N TRP A 33 0.08 -2.43 16.14
CA TRP A 33 0.85 -1.46 15.35
C TRP A 33 0.14 -1.13 14.03
N ILE A 34 -0.33 -2.15 13.29
CA ILE A 34 -1.11 -2.00 12.05
C ILE A 34 -2.39 -1.18 12.30
N THR A 35 -3.17 -1.54 13.32
CA THR A 35 -4.44 -0.85 13.63
C THR A 35 -4.22 0.58 14.10
N GLY A 36 -3.20 0.82 14.94
CA GLY A 36 -2.84 2.15 15.40
C GLY A 36 -2.29 3.04 14.28
N THR A 37 -1.53 2.48 13.33
CA THR A 37 -1.07 3.20 12.12
C THR A 37 -2.24 3.70 11.28
N VAL A 38 -3.34 2.96 11.21
CA VAL A 38 -4.57 3.42 10.52
C VAL A 38 -5.28 4.54 11.29
N LEU A 39 -5.33 4.43 12.62
CA LEU A 39 -6.11 5.31 13.51
C LEU A 39 -5.42 6.61 13.92
N CYS A 40 -4.08 6.61 14.01
CA CYS A 40 -3.27 7.77 14.38
C CYS A 40 -3.65 8.98 13.52
N SER A 41 -3.99 10.12 14.10
CA SER A 41 -4.29 11.36 13.36
C SER A 41 -3.08 12.28 13.18
N GLU A 42 -2.07 12.10 14.03
CA GLU A 42 -0.85 12.92 14.14
C GLU A 42 0.34 12.24 13.41
N GLU A 43 1.58 12.60 13.77
CA GLU A 43 2.79 11.91 13.30
C GLU A 43 2.78 10.42 13.69
N HIS A 44 3.03 9.52 12.74
CA HIS A 44 2.93 8.05 12.88
C HIS A 44 4.14 7.43 13.63
N THR A 45 4.55 8.07 14.72
CA THR A 45 5.49 7.51 15.70
C THR A 45 4.82 6.39 16.51
N ILE A 46 5.59 5.41 17.01
CA ILE A 46 5.06 4.30 17.83
C ILE A 46 4.28 4.84 19.05
N THR A 47 4.75 5.91 19.67
CA THR A 47 4.06 6.59 20.78
C THR A 47 2.68 7.09 20.38
N GLN A 48 2.57 7.91 19.32
CA GLN A 48 1.28 8.47 18.88
C GLN A 48 0.31 7.40 18.34
N ILE A 49 0.85 6.37 17.68
CA ILE A 49 0.11 5.17 17.26
C ILE A 49 -0.57 4.48 18.45
N LEU A 50 0.10 4.39 19.60
CA LEU A 50 -0.41 3.75 20.81
C LEU A 50 -1.30 4.68 21.65
N THR A 51 -1.00 5.98 21.72
CA THR A 51 -1.90 6.99 22.29
C THR A 51 -3.23 7.05 21.52
N GLY A 52 -3.19 6.95 20.19
CA GLY A 52 -4.38 6.83 19.35
C GLY A 52 -5.22 5.56 19.61
N LEU A 53 -4.64 4.55 20.26
CA LEU A 53 -5.31 3.33 20.69
C LEU A 53 -5.67 3.30 22.19
N GLY A 54 -5.11 4.17 23.03
CA GLY A 54 -5.19 4.04 24.49
C GLY A 54 -4.41 2.83 25.02
N LEU A 55 -3.19 2.61 24.48
CA LEU A 55 -2.28 1.51 24.81
C LEU A 55 -0.86 2.03 25.13
N GLU A 56 -0.76 3.19 25.77
CA GLU A 56 0.51 3.84 26.13
C GLU A 56 1.38 2.96 27.05
N ASP A 57 0.75 2.12 27.89
CA ASP A 57 1.42 1.13 28.74
C ASP A 57 2.16 0.04 27.92
N GLN A 58 1.76 -0.17 26.66
CA GLN A 58 2.39 -1.14 25.75
C GLN A 58 3.57 -0.58 24.95
N TRP A 59 3.90 0.72 25.09
CA TRP A 59 4.95 1.40 24.31
C TRP A 59 6.27 0.62 24.27
N ARG A 60 6.83 0.27 25.44
CA ARG A 60 8.09 -0.49 25.55
C ARG A 60 8.02 -1.85 24.85
N ASN A 61 6.86 -2.49 24.86
CA ASN A 61 6.67 -3.81 24.25
C ASN A 61 6.58 -3.74 22.72
N VAL A 62 6.06 -2.63 22.16
CA VAL A 62 6.00 -2.42 20.71
C VAL A 62 7.34 -1.94 20.17
N GLU A 63 8.07 -1.06 20.86
CA GLU A 63 9.44 -0.69 20.47
C GLU A 63 10.39 -1.89 20.54
N HIS A 64 10.34 -2.70 21.61
CA HIS A 64 11.14 -3.92 21.69
C HIS A 64 10.76 -4.93 20.58
N PHE A 65 9.50 -4.98 20.15
CA PHE A 65 9.08 -5.81 19.02
C PHE A 65 9.58 -5.23 17.68
N ALA A 66 9.58 -3.91 17.52
CA ALA A 66 10.14 -3.24 16.35
C ALA A 66 11.65 -3.49 16.20
N GLU A 67 12.43 -3.47 17.28
CA GLU A 67 13.88 -3.71 17.24
C GLU A 67 14.22 -5.22 17.24
N TYR A 68 13.76 -5.97 18.25
CA TYR A 68 14.22 -7.33 18.54
C TYR A 68 13.15 -8.43 18.33
N GLY A 69 11.99 -8.09 17.78
CA GLY A 69 10.90 -9.04 17.54
C GLY A 69 11.26 -10.15 16.54
N SER A 70 10.75 -11.36 16.78
CA SER A 70 10.72 -12.43 15.78
C SER A 70 9.83 -12.01 14.62
N TRP A 71 10.43 -11.70 13.48
CA TRP A 71 9.75 -11.06 12.34
C TRP A 71 10.33 -11.56 11.01
N ASP A 72 9.66 -12.52 10.36
CA ASP A 72 9.99 -12.93 8.99
C ASP A 72 9.29 -11.98 8.00
N ARG A 73 10.05 -11.02 7.48
CA ARG A 73 9.55 -10.04 6.51
C ARG A 73 9.05 -10.70 5.23
N GLU A 74 9.68 -11.77 4.76
CA GLU A 74 9.27 -12.45 3.53
C GLU A 74 8.00 -13.28 3.73
N ALA A 75 7.82 -13.92 4.88
CA ALA A 75 6.59 -14.64 5.20
C ALA A 75 5.38 -13.68 5.25
N ILE A 76 5.57 -12.47 5.77
CA ILE A 76 4.55 -11.42 5.76
C ILE A 76 4.22 -10.96 4.34
N GLU A 77 5.21 -10.66 3.49
CA GLU A 77 4.95 -10.31 2.08
C GLU A 77 4.24 -11.44 1.32
N ARG A 78 4.72 -12.70 1.45
CA ARG A 78 4.08 -13.87 0.84
C ARG A 78 2.62 -14.04 1.31
N GLN A 79 2.33 -13.73 2.56
CA GLN A 79 0.98 -13.83 3.10
C GLN A 79 0.09 -12.65 2.66
N LEU A 80 0.64 -11.45 2.54
CA LEU A 80 -0.05 -10.29 2.00
C LEU A 80 -0.43 -10.50 0.53
N MET A 81 0.49 -10.99 -0.30
CA MET A 81 0.24 -11.33 -1.71
C MET A 81 -0.90 -12.34 -1.87
N ARG A 82 -0.86 -13.45 -1.09
CA ARG A 82 -1.95 -14.45 -1.08
C ARG A 82 -3.30 -13.83 -0.70
N LEU A 83 -3.32 -12.98 0.32
CA LEU A 83 -4.54 -12.32 0.78
C LEU A 83 -5.12 -11.37 -0.29
N VAL A 84 -4.28 -10.61 -0.99
CA VAL A 84 -4.75 -9.75 -2.10
C VAL A 84 -5.27 -10.59 -3.26
N GLU A 85 -4.58 -11.68 -3.62
CA GLU A 85 -5.05 -12.59 -4.67
C GLU A 85 -6.40 -13.26 -4.32
N GLN A 86 -6.60 -13.64 -3.05
CA GLN A 86 -7.86 -14.23 -2.57
C GLN A 86 -9.02 -13.23 -2.54
N GLU A 87 -8.78 -12.01 -2.04
CA GLU A 87 -9.82 -10.97 -1.91
C GLU A 87 -10.14 -10.27 -3.24
N HIS A 88 -9.18 -10.19 -4.16
CA HIS A 88 -9.28 -9.46 -5.42
C HIS A 88 -8.57 -10.19 -6.58
N PRO A 89 -9.08 -11.36 -7.04
CA PRO A 89 -8.42 -12.22 -8.05
C PRO A 89 -8.41 -11.66 -9.49
N THR A 90 -8.74 -10.39 -9.70
CA THR A 90 -8.87 -9.73 -11.01
C THR A 90 -7.65 -9.94 -11.93
N ARG A 91 -7.90 -10.21 -13.21
CA ARG A 91 -6.88 -10.47 -14.25
C ARG A 91 -6.99 -9.49 -15.42
N TRP A 92 -5.87 -9.19 -16.07
CA TRP A 92 -5.83 -8.57 -17.40
C TRP A 92 -5.67 -9.65 -18.47
N GLY A 93 -6.77 -10.01 -19.13
CA GLY A 93 -6.79 -11.24 -19.94
C GLY A 93 -6.51 -12.43 -19.03
N ARG A 94 -5.48 -13.23 -19.34
CA ARG A 94 -5.02 -14.33 -18.46
C ARG A 94 -3.94 -13.91 -17.44
N TYR A 95 -3.44 -12.68 -17.49
CA TYR A 95 -2.31 -12.23 -16.67
C TYR A 95 -2.76 -11.66 -15.32
N HIS A 96 -2.02 -12.02 -14.27
CA HIS A 96 -1.98 -11.25 -13.04
C HIS A 96 -1.02 -10.07 -13.26
N ALA A 97 -1.45 -8.85 -12.95
CA ALA A 97 -0.72 -7.61 -13.25
C ALA A 97 -0.16 -6.99 -11.97
N VAL A 98 1.13 -6.66 -11.99
CA VAL A 98 1.88 -6.08 -10.87
C VAL A 98 2.52 -4.77 -11.33
N ALA A 99 2.47 -3.75 -10.48
CA ALA A 99 3.28 -2.53 -10.64
C ALA A 99 4.53 -2.63 -9.75
N ILE A 100 5.67 -2.23 -10.30
CA ILE A 100 6.94 -2.10 -9.60
C ILE A 100 7.49 -0.71 -9.94
N ASP A 101 7.92 0.03 -8.93
CA ASP A 101 8.52 1.36 -9.03
C ASP A 101 9.35 1.65 -7.76
N ASP A 102 10.31 2.57 -7.85
CA ASP A 102 11.07 3.04 -6.70
C ASP A 102 10.48 4.32 -6.11
N THR A 103 10.50 4.43 -4.78
CA THR A 103 10.06 5.64 -4.07
C THR A 103 11.04 6.03 -2.98
N LYS A 104 11.38 7.33 -2.95
CA LYS A 104 12.33 7.88 -2.01
C LYS A 104 11.64 8.29 -0.72
N GLU A 105 12.26 7.99 0.41
CA GLU A 105 11.83 8.41 1.73
C GLU A 105 12.86 9.39 2.30
N HIS A 106 12.52 10.67 2.38
CA HIS A 106 13.48 11.71 2.77
C HIS A 106 13.93 11.57 4.23
N ARG A 107 15.24 11.67 4.47
CA ARG A 107 15.86 11.60 5.81
C ARG A 107 16.89 12.71 5.98
N THR A 108 16.78 13.46 7.07
CA THR A 108 17.68 14.59 7.36
C THR A 108 18.83 14.25 8.31
N SER A 109 18.69 13.23 9.15
CA SER A 109 19.74 12.83 10.10
C SER A 109 20.85 12.00 9.42
N ALA A 110 22.09 12.20 9.89
CA ALA A 110 23.27 11.49 9.43
C ALA A 110 23.25 10.00 9.83
N ASP A 111 22.76 9.68 11.03
CA ASP A 111 22.92 8.36 11.65
C ASP A 111 21.86 7.34 11.24
N VAL A 112 20.93 7.71 10.35
CA VAL A 112 19.87 6.83 9.87
C VAL A 112 20.45 5.77 8.93
N TRP A 113 20.40 4.50 9.36
CA TRP A 113 20.86 3.33 8.62
C TRP A 113 20.32 3.31 7.18
N GLY A 114 21.16 2.91 6.21
CA GLY A 114 20.69 2.58 4.85
C GLY A 114 20.28 3.77 3.97
N THR A 115 20.58 5.00 4.39
CA THR A 115 20.31 6.20 3.58
C THR A 115 21.43 6.47 2.56
N CYS A 116 21.05 7.00 1.39
CA CYS A 116 21.95 7.37 0.29
C CYS A 116 21.56 8.73 -0.30
N THR A 117 22.45 9.30 -1.11
CA THR A 117 22.19 10.57 -1.82
C THR A 117 21.65 10.31 -3.22
N PHE A 118 20.44 10.78 -3.50
CA PHE A 118 19.77 10.59 -4.80
C PHE A 118 19.55 11.93 -5.50
N HIS A 119 19.66 11.95 -6.83
CA HIS A 119 19.27 13.12 -7.62
C HIS A 119 17.75 13.33 -7.55
N GLU A 120 17.30 14.57 -7.36
CA GLU A 120 15.89 14.93 -7.26
C GLU A 120 15.38 15.59 -8.54
N SER A 121 14.91 14.77 -9.48
CA SER A 121 14.41 15.19 -10.79
C SER A 121 13.11 16.02 -10.73
N GLY A 122 12.43 16.07 -9.57
CA GLY A 122 11.33 16.99 -9.28
C GLY A 122 11.76 18.41 -8.87
N ALA A 123 13.06 18.67 -8.64
CA ALA A 123 13.59 19.97 -8.24
C ALA A 123 13.64 21.00 -9.39
N ARG A 124 12.51 21.27 -10.06
CA ARG A 124 12.37 22.30 -11.11
C ARG A 124 12.27 23.74 -10.56
N SER A 125 12.81 23.99 -9.38
CA SER A 125 12.83 25.31 -8.75
C SER A 125 14.26 25.63 -8.33
N PRO A 126 14.80 26.82 -8.63
CA PRO A 126 16.19 27.18 -8.34
C PRO A 126 16.53 27.15 -6.84
N ASN A 127 15.52 27.15 -5.97
CA ASN A 127 15.68 27.16 -4.51
C ASN A 127 15.48 25.78 -3.87
N ARG A 128 15.47 24.68 -4.64
CA ARG A 128 15.44 23.31 -4.11
C ARG A 128 16.76 22.60 -4.40
N ALA A 129 17.27 21.88 -3.40
CA ALA A 129 18.46 21.04 -3.57
C ALA A 129 18.25 20.02 -4.70
N THR A 130 19.23 19.90 -5.58
CA THR A 130 19.25 18.95 -6.70
C THR A 130 19.48 17.51 -6.26
N THR A 131 19.88 17.31 -4.99
CA THR A 131 20.07 16.00 -4.37
C THR A 131 19.39 15.95 -3.00
N VAL A 132 18.95 14.76 -2.62
CA VAL A 132 18.32 14.47 -1.32
C VAL A 132 18.95 13.25 -0.66
N ARG A 133 19.10 13.28 0.67
CA ARG A 133 19.41 12.09 1.47
C ARG A 133 18.10 11.35 1.76
N ALA A 134 18.05 10.07 1.40
CA ALA A 134 16.82 9.28 1.49
C ALA A 134 17.12 7.78 1.62
N HIS A 135 16.12 7.01 2.06
CA HIS A 135 16.01 5.60 1.65
C HIS A 135 15.40 5.54 0.24
N ASN A 136 15.75 4.53 -0.56
CA ASN A 136 15.02 4.24 -1.79
C ASN A 136 14.39 2.86 -1.71
N TRP A 137 13.06 2.81 -1.74
CA TRP A 137 12.27 1.60 -1.59
C TRP A 137 11.73 1.17 -2.94
N VAL A 138 12.20 0.02 -3.45
CA VAL A 138 11.52 -0.66 -4.57
C VAL A 138 10.27 -1.29 -4.02
N VAL A 139 9.10 -0.80 -4.45
CA VAL A 139 7.80 -1.27 -3.99
C VAL A 139 7.12 -2.04 -5.09
N MET A 140 6.72 -3.27 -4.76
CA MET A 140 5.87 -4.12 -5.58
C MET A 140 4.43 -3.99 -5.07
N GLY A 141 3.45 -3.87 -5.97
CA GLY A 141 2.05 -3.84 -5.60
C GLY A 141 1.12 -4.38 -6.68
N ASP A 142 0.15 -5.18 -6.25
CA ASP A 142 -0.91 -5.72 -7.11
C ASP A 142 -1.67 -4.58 -7.80
N LEU A 143 -1.77 -4.67 -9.12
CA LEU A 143 -2.16 -3.55 -9.98
C LEU A 143 -3.70 -3.50 -10.12
N ALA A 144 -4.42 -3.33 -9.01
CA ALA A 144 -5.87 -3.01 -9.07
C ALA A 144 -6.08 -1.62 -9.72
N PRO A 145 -7.03 -1.44 -10.66
CA PRO A 145 -6.97 -0.34 -11.63
C PRO A 145 -6.88 1.11 -11.10
N GLY A 146 -5.80 1.83 -11.46
CA GLY A 146 -5.69 3.30 -11.66
C GLY A 146 -5.15 4.24 -10.54
N LYS A 147 -3.85 4.65 -10.56
CA LYS A 147 -3.24 6.03 -10.59
C LYS A 147 -1.69 6.23 -10.17
N PRO A 148 -0.82 7.01 -10.90
CA PRO A 148 0.62 7.37 -10.59
C PRO A 148 1.89 6.50 -10.93
N TRP A 149 3.13 7.07 -10.92
CA TRP A 149 4.44 6.75 -11.60
C TRP A 149 5.01 5.28 -11.79
N THR A 150 6.33 5.02 -11.92
CA THR A 150 7.30 4.98 -13.09
C THR A 150 7.76 3.58 -13.71
N TYR A 151 9.02 3.43 -14.22
CA TYR A 151 9.54 2.36 -15.14
C TYR A 151 11.10 2.43 -15.41
N MET A 152 11.75 1.44 -16.09
CA MET A 152 13.14 1.56 -16.64
C MET A 152 13.22 1.94 -18.14
N PRO A 153 14.18 2.82 -18.56
CA PRO A 153 14.10 3.51 -19.85
C PRO A 153 14.76 2.81 -21.05
N THR A 154 14.03 2.81 -22.16
CA THR A 154 14.57 2.80 -23.53
C THR A 154 13.82 3.87 -24.34
N ALA A 155 14.43 4.39 -25.40
CA ALA A 155 13.79 5.42 -26.20
C ALA A 155 12.45 4.93 -26.80
N SER A 156 11.40 5.73 -26.66
CA SER A 156 10.14 5.55 -27.40
C SER A 156 10.44 5.33 -28.90
N PRO A 157 9.68 4.51 -29.65
CA PRO A 157 9.91 4.31 -31.08
C PRO A 157 9.63 5.58 -31.90
N GLN A 158 10.60 6.50 -31.93
CA GLN A 158 10.44 7.81 -32.57
C GLN A 158 10.09 7.64 -34.06
N ASN A 159 10.67 6.62 -34.69
CA ASN A 159 10.48 6.26 -36.10
C ASN A 159 9.20 5.45 -36.39
N HIS A 160 8.19 5.45 -35.51
CA HIS A 160 6.88 4.79 -35.75
C HIS A 160 6.20 5.16 -37.08
N ALA A 161 6.55 6.31 -37.68
CA ALA A 161 6.12 6.73 -39.00
C ALA A 161 6.59 5.74 -40.09
N GLN A 162 7.81 5.19 -39.96
CA GLN A 162 8.44 4.23 -40.87
C GLN A 162 7.92 2.80 -40.69
N TRP A 163 7.09 2.52 -39.67
CA TRP A 163 6.51 1.19 -39.49
C TRP A 163 5.47 0.92 -40.59
N ASP A 164 5.71 -0.12 -41.38
CA ASP A 164 4.80 -0.65 -42.42
C ASP A 164 3.62 -1.41 -41.80
N VAL A 165 2.87 -0.72 -40.93
CA VAL A 165 1.62 -1.18 -40.32
C VAL A 165 0.63 -0.02 -40.30
N PRO A 166 -0.65 -0.27 -40.64
CA PRO A 166 -1.66 0.79 -40.68
C PRO A 166 -2.03 1.29 -39.28
N TRP A 167 -2.49 2.54 -39.21
CA TRP A 167 -3.15 3.06 -38.02
C TRP A 167 -4.51 2.39 -37.83
N GLN A 168 -4.71 1.80 -36.66
CA GLN A 168 -5.97 1.20 -36.22
C GLN A 168 -6.64 2.09 -35.17
N ARG A 169 -7.94 1.87 -34.93
CA ARG A 169 -8.72 2.60 -33.91
C ARG A 169 -9.07 1.67 -32.75
N GLY A 170 -9.08 2.20 -31.54
CA GLY A 170 -9.45 1.46 -30.34
C GLY A 170 -10.17 2.33 -29.31
N ARG A 171 -10.64 1.70 -28.24
CA ARG A 171 -11.30 2.38 -27.11
C ARG A 171 -10.90 1.72 -25.80
N ALA A 172 -10.36 2.48 -24.86
CA ALA A 172 -9.77 2.00 -23.61
C ALA A 172 -10.20 2.86 -22.42
N TYR A 173 -10.12 2.31 -21.20
CA TYR A 173 -10.30 3.07 -19.98
C TYR A 173 -8.96 3.68 -19.54
N ILE A 174 -8.89 5.01 -19.49
CA ILE A 174 -7.69 5.80 -19.23
C ILE A 174 -8.04 6.88 -18.20
N TYR A 175 -7.40 6.83 -17.03
CA TYR A 175 -7.53 7.81 -15.94
C TYR A 175 -8.98 8.22 -15.60
N GLY A 176 -9.83 7.22 -15.33
CA GLY A 176 -11.22 7.46 -14.89
C GLY A 176 -12.23 7.66 -16.03
N LYS A 177 -11.82 7.59 -17.30
CA LYS A 177 -12.69 7.82 -18.46
C LYS A 177 -12.44 6.81 -19.58
N ILE A 178 -13.49 6.40 -20.26
CA ILE A 178 -13.38 5.69 -21.55
C ILE A 178 -12.94 6.72 -22.60
N ARG A 179 -11.87 6.43 -23.34
CA ARG A 179 -11.33 7.26 -24.42
C ARG A 179 -11.17 6.45 -25.69
N THR A 180 -11.45 7.06 -26.84
CA THR A 180 -11.01 6.58 -28.15
C THR A 180 -9.53 6.89 -28.35
N PHE A 181 -8.85 6.11 -29.17
CA PHE A 181 -7.44 6.33 -29.54
C PHE A 181 -7.16 5.75 -30.93
N ARG A 182 -6.08 6.22 -31.57
CA ARG A 182 -5.46 5.53 -32.70
C ARG A 182 -4.21 4.80 -32.22
N TYR A 183 -3.86 3.69 -32.86
CA TYR A 183 -2.62 2.97 -32.54
C TYR A 183 -1.97 2.33 -33.77
N LYS A 184 -0.64 2.18 -33.72
CA LYS A 184 0.11 1.20 -34.51
C LYS A 184 0.58 0.08 -33.58
N CYS A 185 0.66 -1.15 -34.09
CA CYS A 185 1.23 -2.29 -33.39
C CYS A 185 2.25 -2.97 -34.33
N LEU A 186 3.50 -3.08 -33.89
CA LEU A 186 4.57 -3.78 -34.58
C LEU A 186 4.93 -5.04 -33.77
N ARG A 187 4.82 -6.21 -34.39
CA ARG A 187 5.39 -7.46 -33.87
C ARG A 187 6.89 -7.46 -34.20
N CYS A 188 7.74 -7.50 -33.18
CA CYS A 188 9.20 -7.43 -33.34
C CYS A 188 9.90 -8.40 -32.38
N CYS A 189 11.19 -8.64 -32.60
CA CYS A 189 12.07 -9.12 -31.53
C CYS A 189 12.69 -7.90 -30.84
N TRP A 190 12.94 -8.00 -29.54
CA TRP A 190 13.54 -6.89 -28.77
C TRP A 190 14.90 -7.31 -28.24
N ALA A 191 15.96 -6.66 -28.71
CA ALA A 191 17.35 -7.10 -28.46
C ALA A 191 17.68 -7.29 -26.96
N VAL A 192 17.09 -6.49 -26.07
CA VAL A 192 17.29 -6.62 -24.61
C VAL A 192 16.62 -7.87 -24.03
N GLY A 193 15.56 -8.37 -24.66
CA GLY A 193 14.88 -9.62 -24.30
C GLY A 193 15.44 -10.86 -25.02
N GLY A 194 16.50 -10.71 -25.81
CA GLY A 194 17.07 -11.75 -26.66
C GLY A 194 16.48 -11.79 -28.08
N PRO A 195 17.18 -12.45 -29.03
CA PRO A 195 16.82 -12.43 -30.45
C PRO A 195 15.53 -13.20 -30.77
N GLU A 196 15.14 -14.14 -29.93
CA GLU A 196 13.98 -15.04 -30.14
C GLU A 196 12.70 -14.56 -29.45
N GLN A 197 12.81 -13.65 -28.46
CA GLN A 197 11.67 -13.19 -27.69
C GLN A 197 10.80 -12.24 -28.53
N ILE A 198 9.67 -12.76 -28.99
CA ILE A 198 8.64 -11.99 -29.69
C ILE A 198 8.02 -10.98 -28.70
N MET A 199 7.97 -9.73 -29.13
CA MET A 199 7.39 -8.61 -28.43
C MET A 199 6.42 -7.86 -29.36
N PHE A 200 5.54 -7.07 -28.74
CA PHE A 200 4.59 -6.20 -29.41
C PHE A 200 4.88 -4.76 -28.99
N ALA A 201 5.42 -3.97 -29.92
CA ALA A 201 5.66 -2.55 -29.74
C ALA A 201 4.42 -1.78 -30.21
N PHE A 202 3.77 -1.08 -29.29
CA PHE A 202 2.63 -0.22 -29.55
C PHE A 202 3.04 1.25 -29.50
N VAL A 203 2.48 2.04 -30.42
CA VAL A 203 2.44 3.50 -30.32
C VAL A 203 0.98 3.94 -30.39
N PHE A 204 0.55 4.71 -29.41
CA PHE A 204 -0.81 5.20 -29.24
C PHE A 204 -0.87 6.72 -29.39
N GLU A 205 -1.84 7.19 -30.16
CA GLU A 205 -2.27 8.57 -30.20
C GLU A 205 -3.61 8.68 -29.46
N VAL A 206 -3.61 9.39 -28.34
CA VAL A 206 -4.79 9.56 -27.47
C VAL A 206 -5.23 11.02 -27.52
N PRO A 207 -6.43 11.34 -28.04
CA PRO A 207 -6.92 12.72 -28.10
C PRO A 207 -6.89 13.43 -26.75
N GLY A 208 -6.35 14.65 -26.76
CA GLY A 208 -6.09 15.46 -25.56
C GLY A 208 -4.74 15.21 -24.88
N TYR A 209 -3.78 14.57 -25.57
CA TYR A 209 -2.38 14.48 -25.17
C TYR A 209 -1.47 14.88 -26.33
N ASP A 210 -0.53 15.80 -26.08
CA ASP A 210 0.36 16.36 -27.12
C ASP A 210 1.48 15.39 -27.55
N LYS A 211 1.67 14.31 -26.79
CA LYS A 211 2.70 13.29 -27.03
C LYS A 211 2.06 11.94 -27.27
N LEU A 212 2.63 11.21 -28.24
CA LEU A 212 2.36 9.79 -28.43
C LEU A 212 2.83 8.98 -27.23
N TRP A 213 2.07 7.95 -26.87
CA TRP A 213 2.45 7.02 -25.82
C TRP A 213 3.03 5.77 -26.46
N ALA A 214 4.17 5.31 -25.97
CA ALA A 214 4.77 4.05 -26.40
C ALA A 214 4.63 2.98 -25.30
N THR A 215 4.53 1.72 -25.70
CA THR A 215 4.51 0.57 -24.79
C THR A 215 5.07 -0.63 -25.53
N ILE A 216 5.89 -1.43 -24.86
CA ILE A 216 6.31 -2.74 -25.36
C ILE A 216 5.86 -3.82 -24.38
N THR A 217 5.42 -4.97 -24.90
CA THR A 217 4.97 -6.10 -24.08
C THR A 217 5.24 -7.44 -24.75
N SER A 218 5.52 -8.47 -23.97
CA SER A 218 5.56 -9.88 -24.40
C SER A 218 4.17 -10.53 -24.41
N ALA A 219 3.16 -9.88 -23.84
CA ALA A 219 1.81 -10.41 -23.70
C ALA A 219 1.05 -10.39 -25.04
N SER A 220 1.13 -11.50 -25.78
CA SER A 220 0.61 -11.65 -27.14
C SER A 220 -0.93 -11.66 -27.24
N ASP A 221 -1.63 -12.04 -26.17
CA ASP A 221 -3.09 -12.12 -26.09
C ASP A 221 -3.75 -10.87 -25.51
N LEU A 222 -2.98 -9.82 -25.14
CA LEU A 222 -3.56 -8.53 -24.76
C LEU A 222 -3.89 -7.68 -25.99
N SER A 223 -5.16 -7.33 -26.14
CA SER A 223 -5.59 -6.33 -27.12
C SER A 223 -4.93 -4.97 -26.87
N ALA A 224 -4.82 -4.16 -27.93
CA ALA A 224 -4.33 -2.78 -27.83
C ALA A 224 -5.04 -1.96 -26.73
N SER A 225 -6.35 -2.18 -26.56
CA SER A 225 -7.14 -1.54 -25.49
C SER A 225 -6.73 -2.01 -24.09
N GLN A 226 -6.51 -3.31 -23.89
CA GLN A 226 -6.05 -3.84 -22.60
C GLN A 226 -4.63 -3.37 -22.29
N THR A 227 -3.71 -3.40 -23.26
CA THR A 227 -2.33 -2.91 -23.12
C THR A 227 -2.28 -1.42 -22.79
N LEU A 228 -3.08 -0.58 -23.46
CA LEU A 228 -3.15 0.85 -23.13
C LEU A 228 -3.79 1.10 -21.76
N SER A 229 -4.86 0.37 -21.40
CA SER A 229 -5.44 0.45 -20.06
C SER A 229 -4.50 -0.08 -18.97
N ALA A 230 -3.64 -1.05 -19.26
CA ALA A 230 -2.62 -1.53 -18.34
C ALA A 230 -1.48 -0.52 -18.17
N ASN A 231 -0.98 0.12 -19.24
CA ASN A 231 0.02 1.19 -19.10
C ASN A 231 -0.55 2.46 -18.42
N ALA A 232 -1.81 2.82 -18.73
CA ALA A 232 -2.53 3.86 -17.97
C ALA A 232 -2.83 3.41 -16.52
N GLY A 233 -2.97 2.11 -16.29
CA GLY A 233 -3.15 1.52 -14.96
C GLY A 233 -1.85 1.39 -14.16
N ARG A 234 -0.69 1.30 -14.85
CA ARG A 234 0.70 1.39 -14.33
C ARG A 234 1.06 2.81 -13.93
N PHE A 235 0.34 3.80 -14.46
CA PHE A 235 -0.05 4.85 -13.55
C PHE A 235 -0.90 4.20 -12.41
N ARG A 236 -0.24 3.62 -11.38
CA ARG A 236 -0.74 2.95 -10.15
C ARG A 236 -0.06 3.41 -8.83
N GLN A 237 1.21 3.81 -8.85
CA GLN A 237 1.99 3.90 -7.62
C GLN A 237 2.07 5.30 -6.97
N GLU A 238 2.04 6.44 -7.67
CA GLU A 238 2.01 7.77 -6.98
C GLU A 238 0.85 7.89 -6.01
N ASP A 239 -0.38 7.52 -6.38
CA ASP A 239 -1.51 7.65 -5.45
C ASP A 239 -1.31 6.74 -4.23
N GLY A 240 -0.72 5.55 -4.41
CA GLY A 240 -0.32 4.65 -3.34
C GLY A 240 0.79 5.26 -2.46
N PHE A 241 1.89 5.72 -3.04
CA PHE A 241 2.99 6.39 -2.35
C PHE A 241 2.57 7.71 -1.69
N ARG A 242 1.64 8.45 -2.28
CA ARG A 242 1.08 9.69 -1.75
C ARG A 242 0.13 9.39 -0.60
N ASP A 243 -0.69 8.35 -0.70
CA ASP A 243 -1.49 7.87 0.42
C ASP A 243 -0.56 7.32 1.52
N HIS A 244 0.52 6.59 1.22
CA HIS A 244 1.50 6.11 2.19
C HIS A 244 2.20 7.28 2.91
N LYS A 245 2.77 8.24 2.16
CA LYS A 245 3.42 9.44 2.70
C LYS A 245 2.48 10.33 3.48
N GLN A 246 1.36 10.75 2.88
CA GLN A 246 0.45 11.74 3.46
C GLN A 246 -0.60 11.15 4.41
N ARG A 247 -0.78 9.82 4.46
CA ARG A 247 -1.85 9.17 5.24
C ARG A 247 -1.38 8.05 6.15
N LEU A 248 -0.16 7.53 6.05
CA LEU A 248 0.35 6.51 6.97
C LEU A 248 1.78 6.85 7.47
N GLY A 249 2.23 8.08 7.22
CA GLY A 249 3.45 8.63 7.80
C GLY A 249 4.74 7.95 7.37
N MET A 250 4.87 7.58 6.10
CA MET A 250 6.12 7.03 5.55
C MET A 250 7.34 7.85 6.00
N GLU A 251 7.41 9.12 5.56
CA GLU A 251 8.52 10.03 5.87
C GLU A 251 8.60 10.45 7.36
N GLU A 252 7.64 10.01 8.21
CA GLU A 252 7.54 10.36 9.63
C GLU A 252 8.23 9.33 10.55
N CYS A 253 8.65 8.17 10.03
CA CYS A 253 9.42 7.19 10.81
C CYS A 253 10.71 7.82 11.39
N ARG A 254 10.88 7.72 12.72
CA ARG A 254 11.99 8.34 13.48
C ARG A 254 13.09 7.37 13.90
N ALA A 255 12.99 6.09 13.54
CA ALA A 255 13.98 5.08 13.92
C ALA A 255 15.30 5.22 13.14
N TRP A 256 16.41 4.81 13.77
CA TRP A 256 17.77 4.95 13.21
C TRP A 256 18.39 3.61 12.82
N THR A 257 18.00 2.53 13.51
CA THR A 257 18.46 1.15 13.31
C THR A 257 17.72 0.45 12.16
N LYS A 258 18.40 -0.53 11.56
CA LYS A 258 17.93 -1.25 10.37
C LYS A 258 16.55 -1.88 10.53
N GLU A 259 16.36 -2.64 11.59
CA GLU A 259 15.19 -3.52 11.73
C GLU A 259 13.90 -2.73 12.00
N PRO A 260 13.84 -1.75 12.92
CA PRO A 260 12.65 -0.90 13.06
C PRO A 260 12.34 -0.10 11.78
N VAL A 261 13.34 0.39 11.04
CA VAL A 261 13.11 1.10 9.77
C VAL A 261 12.41 0.18 8.77
N LEU A 262 12.95 -1.03 8.54
CA LEU A 262 12.37 -2.02 7.63
C LEU A 262 10.95 -2.46 8.06
N ARG A 263 10.75 -2.68 9.37
CA ARG A 263 9.48 -3.17 9.92
C ARG A 263 8.41 -2.08 9.94
N THR A 264 8.77 -0.82 10.25
CA THR A 264 7.84 0.33 10.16
C THR A 264 7.34 0.50 8.73
N PHE A 265 8.24 0.44 7.75
CA PHE A 265 7.86 0.52 6.33
C PHE A 265 6.90 -0.61 5.93
N GLN A 266 7.20 -1.86 6.32
CA GLN A 266 6.33 -3.02 6.05
C GLN A 266 4.96 -2.92 6.75
N VAL A 267 4.91 -2.41 7.99
CA VAL A 267 3.66 -2.14 8.72
C VAL A 267 2.79 -1.15 7.95
N GLN A 268 3.35 -0.02 7.51
CA GLN A 268 2.61 1.00 6.78
C GLN A 268 2.12 0.48 5.42
N MET A 269 2.96 -0.26 4.68
CA MET A 269 2.58 -0.91 3.41
C MET A 269 1.46 -1.94 3.58
N THR A 270 1.54 -2.76 4.64
CA THR A 270 0.49 -3.72 5.00
C THR A 270 -0.80 -2.99 5.36
N ALA A 271 -0.73 -1.98 6.24
CA ALA A 271 -1.89 -1.17 6.63
C ALA A 271 -2.57 -0.49 5.43
N LEU A 272 -1.81 0.05 4.46
CA LEU A 272 -2.33 0.61 3.22
C LEU A 272 -3.10 -0.43 2.41
N THR A 273 -2.53 -1.62 2.28
CA THR A 273 -3.11 -2.71 1.50
C THR A 273 -4.37 -3.25 2.17
N LEU A 274 -4.34 -3.49 3.48
CA LEU A 274 -5.53 -3.92 4.24
C LEU A 274 -6.64 -2.86 4.20
N LEU A 275 -6.33 -1.57 4.19
CA LEU A 275 -7.32 -0.51 3.98
C LEU A 275 -7.98 -0.60 2.59
N ARG A 276 -7.25 -0.96 1.54
CA ARG A 276 -7.81 -1.22 0.20
C ARG A 276 -8.67 -2.49 0.16
N LEU A 277 -8.26 -3.55 0.85
CA LEU A 277 -9.08 -4.77 0.96
C LEU A 277 -10.39 -4.49 1.73
N MET A 278 -10.33 -3.72 2.83
CA MET A 278 -11.53 -3.23 3.51
C MET A 278 -12.43 -2.40 2.58
N GLN A 279 -11.85 -1.55 1.72
CA GLN A 279 -12.62 -0.82 0.72
C GLN A 279 -13.41 -1.78 -0.18
N PHE A 280 -12.78 -2.83 -0.68
CA PHE A 280 -13.43 -3.81 -1.55
C PHE A 280 -14.50 -4.63 -0.82
N ARG A 281 -14.25 -5.07 0.42
CA ARG A 281 -15.26 -5.76 1.25
C ARG A 281 -16.48 -4.87 1.51
N LEU A 282 -16.27 -3.63 1.97
CA LEU A 282 -17.36 -2.69 2.24
C LEU A 282 -18.14 -2.33 0.98
N SER A 283 -17.48 -2.09 -0.17
CA SER A 283 -18.17 -1.81 -1.43
C SER A 283 -18.92 -3.02 -2.00
N ARG A 284 -18.43 -4.26 -1.78
CA ARG A 284 -19.18 -5.49 -2.11
C ARG A 284 -20.44 -5.65 -1.26
N GLN A 285 -20.38 -5.29 0.02
CA GLN A 285 -21.47 -5.50 0.97
C GLN A 285 -22.53 -4.39 0.96
N PHE A 286 -22.11 -3.12 0.80
CA PHE A 286 -22.97 -1.94 0.97
C PHE A 286 -23.06 -1.04 -0.28
N GLY A 287 -22.47 -1.46 -1.41
CA GLY A 287 -22.27 -0.58 -2.58
C GLY A 287 -21.38 0.61 -2.21
N GLU A 288 -21.47 1.74 -2.92
CA GLU A 288 -20.71 2.95 -2.55
C GLU A 288 -21.39 3.78 -1.44
N ALA A 289 -22.57 3.37 -0.96
CA ALA A 289 -23.39 4.15 -0.02
C ALA A 289 -22.82 4.21 1.41
N TRP A 290 -21.84 3.35 1.75
CA TRP A 290 -21.19 3.37 3.06
C TRP A 290 -20.27 4.59 3.27
N CYS A 291 -19.79 5.20 2.19
CA CYS A 291 -18.94 6.39 2.19
C CYS A 291 -19.69 7.57 1.53
N PRO A 292 -20.59 8.27 2.26
CA PRO A 292 -21.36 9.37 1.69
C PRO A 292 -20.45 10.50 1.22
N THR A 293 -20.82 11.09 0.07
CA THR A 293 -20.12 12.21 -0.54
C THR A 293 -20.04 13.39 0.44
N PRO A 294 -18.85 13.91 0.76
CA PRO A 294 -18.72 15.02 1.72
C PRO A 294 -19.33 16.31 1.15
N PRO A 295 -19.97 17.15 1.98
CA PRO A 295 -20.76 18.29 1.50
C PRO A 295 -19.91 19.33 0.73
N TRP A 296 -18.62 19.45 1.05
CA TRP A 296 -17.68 20.34 0.34
C TRP A 296 -17.13 19.75 -0.98
N ASN A 297 -17.46 18.50 -1.34
CA ASN A 297 -17.05 17.90 -2.61
C ASN A 297 -18.11 16.93 -3.16
N LEU A 298 -19.26 17.50 -3.52
CA LEU A 298 -20.41 16.79 -4.14
C LEU A 298 -20.07 16.05 -5.45
N ARG A 299 -18.89 16.30 -6.06
CA ARG A 299 -18.43 15.66 -7.29
C ARG A 299 -17.51 14.46 -7.06
N LYS A 300 -17.23 14.08 -5.81
CA LYS A 300 -16.42 12.90 -5.48
C LYS A 300 -17.14 11.63 -5.96
N ARG A 301 -16.42 10.77 -6.69
CA ARG A 301 -16.95 9.53 -7.31
C ARG A 301 -16.38 8.24 -6.77
N HIS A 302 -15.33 8.32 -5.95
CA HIS A 302 -14.57 7.17 -5.46
C HIS A 302 -14.12 7.42 -4.03
N VAL A 303 -14.14 6.37 -3.22
CA VAL A 303 -13.55 6.34 -1.89
C VAL A 303 -12.03 6.52 -1.95
N SER A 304 -11.48 7.27 -0.99
CA SER A 304 -10.03 7.42 -0.78
C SER A 304 -9.60 6.87 0.58
N ILE A 305 -8.30 6.63 0.76
CA ILE A 305 -7.71 6.19 2.03
C ILE A 305 -8.06 7.13 3.19
N LEU A 306 -8.23 8.43 2.91
CA LEU A 306 -8.67 9.40 3.91
C LEU A 306 -10.11 9.13 4.42
N ASP A 307 -11.03 8.64 3.58
CA ASP A 307 -12.40 8.32 4.04
C ASP A 307 -12.40 7.06 4.89
N LEU A 308 -11.62 6.04 4.50
CA LEU A 308 -11.43 4.82 5.28
C LEU A 308 -10.82 5.15 6.64
N ARG A 309 -9.74 5.94 6.70
CA ARG A 309 -9.16 6.40 7.98
C ARG A 309 -10.15 7.21 8.82
N ARG A 310 -10.98 8.06 8.21
CA ARG A 310 -12.06 8.79 8.91
C ARG A 310 -13.14 7.86 9.46
N LEU A 311 -13.52 6.81 8.71
CA LEU A 311 -14.47 5.80 9.16
C LEU A 311 -13.89 5.02 10.36
N PHE A 312 -12.63 4.58 10.26
CA PHE A 312 -11.91 3.93 11.35
C PHE A 312 -11.83 4.85 12.58
N TRP A 313 -11.42 6.11 12.42
CA TRP A 313 -11.31 7.09 13.50
C TRP A 313 -12.66 7.41 14.16
N LYS A 314 -13.75 7.45 13.39
CA LYS A 314 -15.12 7.59 13.92
C LYS A 314 -15.47 6.44 14.88
N HIS A 315 -14.96 5.24 14.63
CA HIS A 315 -15.18 4.04 15.43
C HIS A 315 -13.98 3.67 16.33
N ARG A 316 -13.01 4.59 16.52
CA ARG A 316 -11.73 4.34 17.21
C ARG A 316 -11.87 3.71 18.59
N SER A 317 -12.85 4.13 19.39
CA SER A 317 -13.09 3.59 20.73
C SER A 317 -13.40 2.08 20.72
N ARG A 318 -14.05 1.59 19.66
CA ARG A 318 -14.29 0.16 19.48
C ARG A 318 -13.01 -0.58 19.09
N PHE A 319 -12.20 -0.01 18.19
CA PHE A 319 -10.89 -0.56 17.83
C PHE A 319 -9.94 -0.62 19.05
N SER A 320 -9.87 0.43 19.86
CA SER A 320 -9.15 0.46 21.13
C SER A 320 -9.54 -0.71 22.03
N GLN A 321 -10.82 -0.84 22.37
CA GLN A 321 -11.34 -1.94 23.21
C GLN A 321 -10.94 -3.32 22.67
N VAL A 322 -11.03 -3.51 21.35
CA VAL A 322 -10.67 -4.76 20.69
C VAL A 322 -9.16 -5.01 20.77
N MET A 323 -8.31 -4.01 20.51
CA MET A 323 -6.85 -4.15 20.61
C MET A 323 -6.36 -4.37 22.06
N SER A 324 -7.04 -3.78 23.06
CA SER A 324 -6.79 -4.09 24.48
C SER A 324 -7.21 -5.53 24.84
N ALA A 325 -8.31 -6.03 24.29
CA ALA A 325 -8.75 -7.41 24.53
C ALA A 325 -7.77 -8.44 23.95
N VAL A 326 -7.22 -8.19 22.75
CA VAL A 326 -6.18 -9.07 22.14
C VAL A 326 -4.87 -9.05 22.93
N ASP A 327 -4.61 -8.01 23.74
CA ASP A 327 -3.48 -8.00 24.69
C ASP A 327 -3.71 -8.89 25.89
N ASN A 328 -4.91 -8.83 26.47
CA ASN A 328 -5.27 -9.63 27.65
C ASN A 328 -5.25 -11.14 27.39
N LEU A 329 -5.40 -11.59 26.14
CA LEU A 329 -5.22 -13.01 25.75
C LEU A 329 -3.80 -13.56 26.00
N LYS A 330 -2.81 -12.71 26.28
CA LYS A 330 -1.46 -13.13 26.69
C LYS A 330 -1.29 -13.31 28.19
N LYS A 331 -2.16 -12.71 29.00
CA LYS A 331 -2.05 -12.79 30.46
C LYS A 331 -2.57 -14.18 30.85
N PRO A 332 -1.77 -15.04 31.51
CA PRO A 332 -2.34 -16.21 32.15
C PRO A 332 -3.45 -15.73 33.11
N PRO A 333 -4.52 -16.50 33.31
CA PRO A 333 -5.59 -16.11 34.23
C PRO A 333 -4.96 -15.76 35.57
N GLN A 334 -5.21 -14.54 36.06
CA GLN A 334 -4.70 -14.12 37.36
C GLN A 334 -5.25 -15.09 38.40
N THR A 335 -4.38 -15.94 38.94
CA THR A 335 -4.67 -16.69 40.15
C THR A 335 -5.02 -15.65 41.21
N GLN A 336 -6.29 -15.61 41.61
CA GLN A 336 -6.70 -14.82 42.76
C GLN A 336 -5.99 -15.42 43.96
N TYR A 337 -4.87 -14.80 44.34
CA TYR A 337 -4.29 -15.02 45.66
C TYR A 337 -5.28 -14.45 46.67
N HIS A 338 -6.18 -15.33 47.15
CA HIS A 338 -6.86 -15.10 48.41
C HIS A 338 -5.78 -14.90 49.47
N SER A 339 -5.62 -13.66 49.91
CA SER A 339 -4.78 -13.34 51.05
C SER A 339 -5.27 -14.16 52.24
N GLY A 340 -4.48 -15.15 52.65
CA GLY A 340 -4.83 -16.04 53.76
C GLY A 340 -5.19 -15.22 55.00
N GLN A 341 -6.25 -15.63 55.68
CA GLN A 341 -6.63 -14.98 56.95
C GLN A 341 -5.46 -15.06 57.94
N PRO A 342 -5.22 -14.01 58.74
CA PRO A 342 -4.16 -14.03 59.73
C PRO A 342 -4.50 -15.08 60.80
N THR A 343 -3.74 -16.16 60.84
CA THR A 343 -3.80 -17.15 61.93
C THR A 343 -3.44 -16.47 63.24
N SER A 344 -4.39 -16.41 64.17
CA SER A 344 -4.15 -15.95 65.53
C SER A 344 -3.09 -16.82 66.20
N ARG A 345 -2.09 -16.20 66.81
CA ARG A 345 -1.22 -16.89 67.77
C ARG A 345 -2.02 -17.10 69.06
N ALA A 346 -2.11 -18.35 69.51
CA ALA A 346 -2.49 -18.65 70.88
C ALA A 346 -1.38 -18.22 71.84
N ALA A 347 -1.77 -17.89 73.08
CA ALA A 347 -0.89 -17.52 74.18
C ALA A 347 -0.34 -18.75 74.91
#